data_AF-A0A8J5WST7-F1
#
_entry.id   AF-A0A8J5WST7-F1
#
_cell.length_a   1.000
_cell.length_b   1.000
_cell.length_c   1.000
_cell.angle_alpha   90.00
_cell.angle_beta   90.00
_cell.angle_gamma   90.00
#
_symmetry.space_group_name_H-M   'P 1'
#
loop_
_entity.id
_entity.type
_entity.pdbx_description
1 polymer ?
#
loop_
_entity_poly.entity_id
_entity_poly.type
_entity_poly.pdbx_seq_one_letter_code
_entity_poly.pdbx_strand_id
1 'polypeptide(L)'
;MDATGEGYDVDGNAATPTTNNNKRTKSSNTCATSPLKKGKNPMVKIMKEIRDTMQSNSVVAKKVMEGEYRSESIKKAMRLVVKSGAVEESVDHYMATKLFVKGENRDIFFIFETNDGRIAWLKRNCQDYDMYC
;
A
#
# COMPACT_ATOMS: atom_id res chain seq x y z
N MET A 1 -9.45 32.92 -69.83
CA MET A 1 -10.14 31.67 -69.47
C MET A 1 -9.35 30.92 -68.38
N ASP A 2 -9.04 31.45 -67.20
CA ASP A 2 -9.13 32.80 -66.60
C ASP A 2 -8.02 32.93 -65.52
N ALA A 3 -7.40 34.07 -65.18
CA ALA A 3 -7.72 35.51 -65.28
C ALA A 3 -8.24 36.21 -64.00
N THR A 4 -7.62 35.93 -62.84
CA THR A 4 -7.40 36.91 -61.74
C THR A 4 -6.07 36.56 -61.02
N GLY A 5 -5.21 37.50 -60.61
CA GLY A 5 -5.15 38.93 -60.94
C GLY A 5 -5.40 39.87 -59.75
N GLU A 6 -4.47 39.95 -58.80
CA GLU A 6 -4.38 41.04 -57.81
C GLU A 6 -2.92 41.19 -57.33
N GLY A 7 -2.50 42.41 -56.98
CA GLY A 7 -1.14 42.73 -56.56
C GLY A 7 -1.00 44.21 -56.21
N TYR A 8 0.11 44.57 -55.54
CA TYR A 8 0.46 45.96 -55.18
C TYR A 8 1.95 46.09 -54.86
N ASP A 9 2.45 47.32 -54.90
CA ASP A 9 3.84 47.62 -55.26
C ASP A 9 4.83 47.94 -54.11
N VAL A 10 6.09 48.03 -54.53
CA VAL A 10 7.22 48.79 -53.97
C VAL A 10 6.74 50.21 -53.55
N ASP A 11 7.16 50.83 -52.44
CA ASP A 11 8.53 51.28 -52.14
C ASP A 11 8.69 51.80 -50.68
N GLY A 12 9.94 52.11 -50.29
CA GLY A 12 10.23 53.38 -49.59
C GLY A 12 10.47 53.40 -48.08
N ASN A 13 11.67 53.89 -47.72
CA ASN A 13 12.07 54.66 -46.51
C ASN A 13 13.15 53.98 -45.63
N ALA A 14 14.44 53.99 -45.98
CA ALA A 14 15.39 55.12 -45.99
C ALA A 14 15.98 55.53 -44.60
N ALA A 15 17.32 55.46 -44.53
CA ALA A 15 18.27 56.23 -43.70
C ALA A 15 18.21 56.24 -42.15
N THR A 16 19.25 55.63 -41.56
CA THR A 16 19.89 55.97 -40.26
C THR A 16 20.40 57.43 -40.20
N PRO A 17 20.53 58.10 -39.02
CA PRO A 17 21.81 57.98 -38.24
C PRO A 17 21.79 58.24 -36.70
N THR A 18 22.55 57.40 -35.96
CA THR A 18 23.29 57.74 -34.69
C THR A 18 22.34 58.06 -33.48
N THR A 19 22.67 58.50 -32.23
CA THR A 19 23.84 59.12 -31.57
C THR A 19 23.98 58.75 -30.06
N ASN A 20 25.17 58.95 -29.49
CA ASN A 20 25.61 58.57 -28.13
C ASN A 20 25.01 59.40 -26.97
N ASN A 21 24.87 58.82 -25.76
CA ASN A 21 25.81 59.06 -24.63
C ASN A 21 25.45 58.44 -23.25
N ASN A 22 26.49 58.01 -22.53
CA ASN A 22 26.66 58.02 -21.05
C ASN A 22 25.59 57.43 -20.09
N LYS A 23 25.82 56.18 -19.65
CA LYS A 23 26.32 55.91 -18.27
C LYS A 23 26.78 54.46 -18.05
N ARG A 24 28.05 54.28 -17.68
CA ARG A 24 28.61 52.98 -17.22
C ARG A 24 28.46 52.84 -15.70
N THR A 25 27.26 52.56 -15.22
CA THR A 25 27.01 52.38 -13.78
C THR A 25 27.57 51.04 -13.29
N LYS A 26 28.71 51.08 -12.59
CA LYS A 26 29.18 49.93 -11.80
C LYS A 26 28.38 49.84 -10.49
N SER A 27 27.52 48.85 -10.36
CA SER A 27 26.94 48.37 -9.09
C SER A 27 27.03 46.84 -9.09
N SER A 28 28.10 46.30 -8.50
CA SER A 28 28.16 45.87 -7.10
C SER A 28 27.59 44.45 -6.93
N ASN A 29 28.45 43.52 -6.50
CA ASN A 29 28.10 42.11 -6.37
C ASN A 29 27.28 41.85 -5.09
N THR A 30 26.02 42.27 -5.07
CA THR A 30 25.07 41.81 -4.05
C THR A 30 24.59 40.41 -4.39
N CYS A 31 25.41 39.41 -4.05
CA CYS A 31 24.97 38.02 -3.98
C CYS A 31 23.93 37.89 -2.85
N ALA A 32 22.68 38.18 -3.18
CA ALA A 32 21.56 38.11 -2.26
C ALA A 32 21.23 36.63 -1.99
N THR A 33 21.98 36.03 -1.07
CA THR A 33 21.62 34.76 -0.41
C THR A 33 20.45 34.99 0.56
N SER A 34 19.33 35.50 0.01
CA SER A 34 18.06 35.54 0.71
C SER A 34 17.79 34.14 1.28
N PRO A 35 17.52 33.99 2.58
CA PRO A 35 17.15 32.70 3.12
C PRO A 35 15.86 32.28 2.42
N LEU A 36 15.91 31.20 1.61
CA LEU A 36 14.70 30.59 1.06
C LEU A 36 13.92 29.98 2.23
N LYS A 37 13.12 30.82 2.91
CA LYS A 37 11.98 30.40 3.73
C LYS A 37 11.00 29.72 2.79
N LYS A 38 11.29 28.45 2.49
CA LYS A 38 10.52 27.57 1.62
C LYS A 38 9.24 27.20 2.37
N GLY A 39 8.33 28.18 2.45
CA GLY A 39 7.00 28.03 3.00
C GLY A 39 6.39 26.78 2.36
N LYS A 40 5.94 25.85 3.19
CA LYS A 40 5.46 24.54 2.75
C LYS A 40 4.21 24.78 1.91
N ASN A 41 4.39 24.80 0.59
CA ASN A 41 3.38 25.16 -0.40
C ASN A 41 2.08 24.38 -0.09
N PRO A 42 0.88 25.00 0.02
CA PRO A 42 -0.31 24.33 0.54
C PRO A 42 -0.61 22.97 -0.10
N MET A 43 -0.34 22.81 -1.40
CA MET A 43 -0.48 21.53 -2.10
C MET A 43 0.42 20.41 -1.56
N VAL A 44 1.64 20.74 -1.08
CA VAL A 44 2.55 19.79 -0.43
C VAL A 44 2.06 19.38 0.96
N LYS A 45 1.35 20.28 1.68
CA LYS A 45 0.67 19.93 2.92
C LYS A 45 -0.47 18.93 2.64
N ILE A 46 -1.36 19.27 1.70
CA ILE A 46 -2.50 18.43 1.29
C ILE A 46 -2.02 17.05 0.79
N MET A 47 -0.97 17.01 -0.05
CA MET A 47 -0.41 15.74 -0.54
C MET A 47 0.18 14.88 0.58
N LYS A 48 0.75 15.48 1.64
CA LYS A 48 1.19 14.74 2.83
C LYS A 48 0.00 14.19 3.60
N GLU A 49 -1.03 15.00 3.83
CA GLU A 49 -2.24 14.60 4.55
C GLU A 49 -2.95 13.44 3.83
N ILE A 50 -3.09 13.50 2.50
CA ILE A 50 -3.61 12.38 1.67
C ILE A 50 -2.75 11.12 1.83
N ARG A 51 -1.41 11.25 1.79
CA ARG A 51 -0.50 10.10 1.98
C ARG A 51 -0.68 9.48 3.37
N ASP A 52 -0.67 10.30 4.42
CA ASP A 52 -0.73 9.84 5.81
C ASP A 52 -2.08 9.16 6.08
N THR A 53 -3.20 9.72 5.60
CA THR A 53 -4.54 9.09 5.66
C THR A 53 -4.57 7.78 4.87
N MET A 54 -4.05 7.74 3.63
CA MET A 54 -4.05 6.53 2.81
C MET A 54 -3.21 5.41 3.44
N GLN A 55 -2.04 5.74 4.01
CA GLN A 55 -1.21 4.78 4.74
C GLN A 55 -1.93 4.26 5.98
N SER A 56 -2.53 5.15 6.78
CA SER A 56 -3.29 4.77 7.99
C SER A 56 -4.46 3.84 7.65
N ASN A 57 -5.27 4.20 6.65
CA ASN A 57 -6.39 3.38 6.18
C ASN A 57 -5.90 2.03 5.64
N SER A 58 -4.77 1.98 4.93
CA SER A 58 -4.21 0.71 4.42
C SER A 58 -3.74 -0.23 5.55
N VAL A 59 -3.24 0.31 6.67
CA VAL A 59 -2.83 -0.48 7.85
C VAL A 59 -4.06 -1.00 8.60
N VAL A 60 -5.10 -0.17 8.76
CA VAL A 60 -6.38 -0.59 9.39
C VAL A 60 -7.06 -1.66 8.54
N ALA A 61 -7.22 -1.44 7.23
CA ALA A 61 -7.85 -2.40 6.32
C ALA A 61 -7.11 -3.76 6.31
N LYS A 62 -5.76 -3.75 6.27
CA LYS A 62 -4.97 -4.99 6.39
C LYS A 62 -5.25 -5.74 7.69
N LYS A 63 -5.21 -5.05 8.84
CA LYS A 63 -5.48 -5.67 10.15
C LYS A 63 -6.89 -6.25 10.27
N VAL A 64 -7.90 -5.58 9.70
CA VAL A 64 -9.28 -6.08 9.67
C VAL A 64 -9.37 -7.34 8.80
N MET A 65 -8.92 -7.28 7.55
CA MET A 65 -8.97 -8.43 6.64
C MET A 65 -8.16 -9.64 7.16
N GLU A 66 -6.99 -9.39 7.78
CA GLU A 66 -6.17 -10.43 8.41
C GLU A 66 -6.86 -11.06 9.62
N GLY A 67 -7.52 -10.26 10.45
CA GLY A 67 -8.32 -10.72 11.59
C GLY A 67 -9.55 -11.54 11.18
N GLU A 68 -10.27 -11.09 10.15
CA GLU A 68 -11.41 -11.80 9.57
C GLU A 68 -10.98 -13.14 8.93
N TYR A 69 -9.94 -13.11 8.11
CA TYR A 69 -9.35 -14.32 7.50
C TYR A 69 -8.88 -15.32 8.56
N ARG A 70 -8.19 -14.85 9.61
CA ARG A 70 -7.80 -15.67 10.76
C ARG A 70 -9.01 -16.29 11.46
N SER A 71 -10.07 -15.51 11.67
CA SER A 71 -11.32 -15.97 12.31
C SER A 71 -12.01 -17.07 11.50
N GLU A 72 -12.21 -16.87 10.20
CA GLU A 72 -12.81 -17.89 9.32
C GLU A 72 -11.91 -19.13 9.13
N SER A 73 -10.59 -18.94 9.09
CA SER A 73 -9.62 -20.04 9.08
C SER A 73 -9.75 -20.92 10.34
N ILE A 74 -9.86 -20.33 11.53
CA ILE A 74 -10.10 -21.06 12.78
C ILE A 74 -11.48 -21.74 12.78
N LYS A 75 -12.56 -21.03 12.40
CA LYS A 75 -13.91 -21.62 12.29
C LYS A 75 -13.97 -22.78 11.30
N LYS A 76 -13.23 -22.73 10.19
CA LYS A 76 -13.13 -23.82 9.21
C LYS A 76 -12.40 -25.01 9.81
N ALA A 77 -11.29 -24.78 10.52
CA ALA A 77 -10.51 -25.84 11.17
C ALA A 77 -11.33 -26.55 12.26
N MET A 78 -11.97 -25.83 13.18
CA MET A 78 -12.81 -26.43 14.24
C MET A 78 -14.00 -27.24 13.66
N ARG A 79 -14.67 -26.74 12.62
CA ARG A 79 -15.74 -27.50 11.92
C ARG A 79 -15.22 -28.82 11.32
N LEU A 80 -13.98 -28.84 10.82
CA LEU A 80 -13.35 -30.07 10.32
C LEU A 80 -12.92 -31.03 11.45
N VAL A 81 -12.58 -30.53 12.64
CA VAL A 81 -12.27 -31.35 13.83
C VAL A 81 -13.51 -32.13 14.27
N VAL A 82 -14.64 -31.44 14.48
CA VAL A 82 -15.92 -32.08 14.84
C VAL A 82 -16.37 -33.04 13.73
N LYS A 83 -16.31 -32.62 12.45
CA LYS A 83 -16.62 -33.50 11.30
C LYS A 83 -15.71 -34.74 11.22
N SER A 84 -14.51 -34.69 11.77
CA SER A 84 -13.59 -35.83 11.78
C SER A 84 -13.82 -36.81 12.93
N GLY A 85 -14.72 -36.51 13.87
CA GLY A 85 -15.12 -37.40 14.97
C GLY A 85 -14.61 -37.00 16.36
N ALA A 86 -13.91 -35.87 16.50
CA ALA A 86 -13.57 -35.32 17.81
C ALA A 86 -14.81 -34.63 18.40
N VAL A 87 -15.44 -35.29 19.36
CA VAL A 87 -16.61 -34.78 20.09
C VAL A 87 -16.22 -33.47 20.80
N GLU A 88 -17.12 -32.50 20.84
CA GLU A 88 -16.97 -31.34 21.72
C GLU A 88 -16.81 -31.84 23.17
N GLU A 89 -15.95 -31.20 23.99
CA GLU A 89 -15.42 -31.72 25.28
C GLU A 89 -14.33 -32.82 25.21
N SER A 90 -14.07 -33.48 24.07
CA SER A 90 -12.97 -34.45 23.97
C SER A 90 -11.57 -33.80 24.05
N VAL A 91 -10.57 -34.58 24.48
CA VAL A 91 -9.16 -34.15 24.54
C VAL A 91 -8.66 -33.70 23.16
N ASP A 92 -9.05 -34.40 22.08
CA ASP A 92 -8.72 -34.04 20.69
C ASP A 92 -9.32 -32.69 20.28
N HIS A 93 -10.58 -32.42 20.67
CA HIS A 93 -11.24 -31.14 20.44
C HIS A 93 -10.58 -30.02 21.26
N TYR A 94 -10.24 -30.26 22.53
CA TYR A 94 -9.49 -29.30 23.34
C TYR A 94 -8.10 -29.00 22.77
N MET A 95 -7.37 -30.01 22.31
CA MET A 95 -6.06 -29.87 21.67
C MET A 95 -6.14 -29.00 20.40
N ALA A 96 -7.17 -29.19 19.57
CA ALA A 96 -7.41 -28.33 18.42
C ALA A 96 -7.51 -26.82 18.79
N THR A 97 -8.13 -26.49 19.93
CA THR A 97 -8.20 -25.09 20.42
C THR A 97 -6.82 -24.50 20.74
N LYS A 98 -5.85 -25.33 21.15
CA LYS A 98 -4.45 -24.92 21.40
C LYS A 98 -3.68 -24.76 20.10
N LEU A 99 -3.77 -25.78 19.23
CA LEU A 99 -2.98 -25.83 17.99
C LEU A 99 -3.37 -24.72 17.02
N PHE A 100 -4.66 -24.48 16.80
CA PHE A 100 -5.15 -23.58 15.75
C PHE A 100 -4.99 -22.08 16.06
N VAL A 101 -4.44 -21.72 17.22
CA VAL A 101 -3.94 -20.37 17.49
C VAL A 101 -2.80 -19.99 16.53
N LYS A 102 -1.97 -20.97 16.14
CA LYS A 102 -0.93 -20.85 15.11
C LYS A 102 -1.52 -21.03 13.70
N GLY A 103 -0.96 -20.34 12.70
CA GLY A 103 -1.44 -20.43 11.31
C GLY A 103 -0.98 -21.72 10.65
N GLU A 104 0.31 -21.97 10.79
CA GLU A 104 1.08 -23.13 10.35
C GLU A 104 0.39 -24.45 10.73
N ASN A 105 -0.12 -24.52 11.97
CA ASN A 105 -0.87 -25.68 12.47
C ASN A 105 -2.22 -25.89 11.78
N ARG A 106 -2.92 -24.82 11.36
CA ARG A 106 -4.16 -24.92 10.57
C ARG A 106 -3.87 -25.31 9.14
N ASP A 107 -2.78 -24.79 8.57
CA ASP A 107 -2.36 -25.11 7.20
C ASP A 107 -1.95 -26.59 7.09
N ILE A 108 -1.16 -27.10 8.04
CA ILE A 108 -0.87 -28.54 8.21
C ILE A 108 -2.17 -29.34 8.37
N PHE A 109 -3.11 -28.88 9.21
CA PHE A 109 -4.38 -29.57 9.42
C PHE A 109 -5.27 -29.62 8.17
N PHE A 110 -5.19 -28.62 7.29
CA PHE A 110 -5.91 -28.58 6.01
C PHE A 110 -5.26 -29.45 4.92
N ILE A 111 -3.98 -29.83 5.04
CA ILE A 111 -3.31 -30.75 4.10
C ILE A 111 -3.83 -32.19 4.24
N PHE A 112 -4.28 -32.61 5.43
CA PHE A 112 -4.91 -33.93 5.59
C PHE A 112 -6.24 -34.00 4.84
N GLU A 113 -6.34 -34.93 3.88
CA GLU A 113 -7.56 -35.17 3.10
C GLU A 113 -8.60 -35.99 3.86
N THR A 114 -8.17 -37.00 4.62
CA THR A 114 -9.05 -37.92 5.36
C THR A 114 -9.39 -37.41 6.76
N ASN A 115 -10.56 -37.81 7.27
CA ASN A 115 -10.95 -37.56 8.66
C ASN A 115 -10.01 -38.28 9.64
N ASP A 116 -9.68 -39.54 9.37
CA ASP A 116 -8.83 -40.36 10.24
C ASP A 116 -7.41 -39.79 10.35
N GLY A 117 -6.87 -39.22 9.27
CA GLY A 117 -5.58 -38.52 9.29
C GLY A 117 -5.60 -37.29 10.20
N ARG A 118 -6.69 -36.50 10.15
CA ARG A 118 -6.88 -35.34 11.04
C ARG A 118 -6.96 -35.74 12.51
N ILE A 119 -7.70 -36.79 12.85
CA ILE A 119 -7.78 -37.30 14.23
C ILE A 119 -6.46 -37.93 14.66
N ALA A 120 -5.81 -38.74 13.83
CA ALA A 120 -4.52 -39.36 14.17
C ALA A 120 -3.41 -38.32 14.39
N TRP A 121 -3.45 -37.18 13.69
CA TRP A 121 -2.55 -36.07 13.96
C TRP A 121 -2.87 -35.35 15.28
N LEU A 122 -4.15 -35.06 15.57
CA LEU A 122 -4.54 -34.49 16.87
C LEU A 122 -4.12 -35.39 18.03
N LYS A 123 -4.37 -36.70 17.94
CA LYS A 123 -4.01 -37.68 18.98
C LYS A 123 -2.51 -37.74 19.27
N ARG A 124 -1.67 -37.58 18.24
CA ARG A 124 -0.20 -37.45 18.42
C ARG A 124 0.15 -36.17 19.17
N ASN A 125 -0.44 -35.02 18.80
CA ASN A 125 -0.24 -33.78 19.55
C ASN A 125 -0.76 -33.91 21.01
N CYS A 126 -1.85 -34.63 21.27
CA CYS A 126 -2.32 -34.93 22.63
C CYS A 126 -1.28 -35.71 23.44
N GLN A 127 -0.49 -36.59 22.81
CA GLN A 127 0.64 -37.29 23.44
C GLN A 127 1.85 -36.36 23.61
N ASP A 128 2.23 -35.60 22.58
CA ASP A 128 3.37 -34.67 22.60
C ASP A 128 3.24 -33.55 23.66
N TYR A 129 2.00 -33.24 24.06
CA TYR A 129 1.66 -32.23 25.08
C TYR A 129 1.31 -32.83 26.47
N ASP A 130 1.47 -34.14 26.67
CA ASP A 130 1.17 -34.84 27.93
C ASP A 130 -0.30 -34.66 28.39
N MET A 131 -1.23 -34.62 27.42
CA MET A 131 -2.67 -34.36 27.63
C MET A 131 -3.51 -35.64 27.77
N TYR A 132 -2.89 -36.82 27.68
CA TYR A 132 -3.51 -38.11 28.01
C TYR A 132 -2.83 -38.69 29.25
N CYS A 133 -3.59 -38.74 30.35
CA CYS A 133 -3.24 -39.46 31.58
C CYS A 133 -3.58 -40.95 31.48
#